data_AF-W6WDC0-F1
#
_entry.id   AF-W6WDC0-F1
#
_cell.length_a   1.000
_cell.length_b   1.000
_cell.length_c   1.000
_cell.angle_alpha   90.00
_cell.angle_beta   90.00
_cell.angle_gamma   90.00
#
_symmetry.space_group_name_H-M   'P 1'
#
loop_
_entity.id
_entity.type
_entity.pdbx_description
1 polymer ?
#
loop_
_entity_poly.entity_id
_entity_poly.type
_entity_poly.pdbx_seq_one_letter_code
_entity_poly.pdbx_strand_id
1 'polypeptide(L)'
;MTLSYMTSASFNQNPSKARQAANENPLVITDHGKPTHVLLTYAEFEAKWVKPRSALDALRDPNPATDDDFDPPRVNFEWREVEL
;
A
#
# COMPACT_ATOMS: atom_id res chain seq x y z
N MET A 1 -7.58 -1.10 -4.78
CA MET A 1 -7.87 -0.89 -3.34
C MET A 1 -9.14 -0.08 -3.24
N THR A 2 -10.13 -0.61 -2.54
CA THR A 2 -11.42 0.07 -2.26
C THR A 2 -11.34 0.73 -0.89
N LEU A 3 -11.92 1.93 -0.75
CA LEU A 3 -12.01 2.65 0.52
C LEU A 3 -13.46 2.60 1.02
N SER A 4 -13.61 2.35 2.32
CA SER A 4 -14.89 2.47 3.01
C SER A 4 -14.96 3.80 3.74
N TYR A 5 -16.16 4.36 3.92
CA TYR A 5 -16.36 5.64 4.58
C TYR A 5 -17.38 5.52 5.71
N MET A 6 -17.14 6.26 6.80
CA MET A 6 -18.04 6.33 7.95
C MET A 6 -17.95 7.71 8.59
N THR A 7 -19.06 8.22 9.12
CA THR A 7 -19.04 9.49 9.85
C THR A 7 -18.48 9.31 11.26
N SER A 8 -17.92 10.36 11.86
CA SER A 8 -17.49 10.36 13.26
C SER A 8 -18.62 9.96 14.21
N ALA A 9 -19.86 10.38 13.93
CA ALA A 9 -21.03 9.99 14.71
C ALA A 9 -21.31 8.48 14.64
N SER A 10 -21.27 7.89 13.43
CA SER A 10 -21.46 6.44 13.26
C SER A 10 -20.33 5.63 13.88
N PHE A 11 -19.09 6.12 13.82
CA PHE A 11 -17.94 5.50 14.47
C PHE A 11 -18.13 5.48 15.99
N ASN A 12 -18.48 6.62 16.60
CA ASN A 12 -18.68 6.75 18.04
C ASN A 12 -19.86 5.90 18.55
N GLN A 13 -20.92 5.74 17.74
CA GLN A 13 -22.07 4.93 18.10
C GLN A 13 -21.79 3.43 18.05
N ASN A 14 -20.96 2.96 17.10
CA ASN A 14 -20.63 1.54 16.99
C ASN A 14 -19.17 1.31 16.56
N PRO A 15 -18.21 1.41 17.51
CA PRO A 15 -16.79 1.21 17.23
C PRO A 15 -16.46 -0.21 16.75
N SER A 16 -17.25 -1.21 17.16
CA SER A 16 -17.05 -2.61 16.77
C SER A 16 -17.31 -2.81 15.28
N LYS A 17 -18.36 -2.20 14.74
CA LYS A 17 -18.65 -2.24 13.30
C LYS A 17 -17.56 -1.55 12.49
N ALA A 18 -17.01 -0.44 12.99
CA ALA A 18 -15.89 0.24 12.35
C ALA A 18 -14.64 -0.65 12.27
N ARG A 19 -14.30 -1.36 13.35
CA ARG A 19 -13.19 -2.33 13.35
C ARG A 19 -13.43 -3.47 12.37
N GLN A 20 -14.65 -4.01 12.32
CA GLN A 20 -14.99 -5.07 11.36
C GLN A 20 -14.83 -4.58 9.90
N ALA A 21 -15.31 -3.38 9.58
CA ALA A 21 -15.12 -2.79 8.26
C ALA A 21 -13.62 -2.59 7.93
N ALA A 22 -12.83 -2.16 8.93
CA ALA A 22 -11.39 -1.96 8.79
C ALA A 22 -10.58 -3.27 8.59
N ASN A 23 -11.17 -4.44 8.85
CA ASN A 23 -10.53 -5.74 8.56
C ASN A 23 -10.59 -6.09 7.07
N GLU A 24 -11.58 -5.57 6.35
CA GLU A 24 -11.75 -5.85 4.92
C GLU A 24 -11.08 -4.79 4.05
N ASN A 25 -11.23 -3.51 4.43
CA ASN A 25 -10.71 -2.38 3.68
C ASN A 25 -10.40 -1.21 4.62
N PRO A 26 -9.44 -0.32 4.28
CA PRO A 26 -9.22 0.92 5.01
C PRO A 26 -10.52 1.73 5.18
N LEU A 27 -10.82 2.10 6.42
CA LEU A 27 -12.02 2.86 6.76
C LEU A 27 -11.67 4.33 6.98
N VAL A 28 -12.16 5.21 6.12
CA VAL A 28 -12.05 6.65 6.28
C VAL A 28 -13.15 7.15 7.20
N ILE A 29 -12.76 7.82 8.28
CA ILE A 29 -13.67 8.50 9.20
C ILE A 29 -13.77 9.96 8.77
N THR A 30 -14.99 10.43 8.56
CA THR A 30 -15.29 11.79 8.14
C THR A 30 -15.97 12.60 9.24
N ASP A 31 -15.56 13.85 9.39
CA ASP A 31 -16.27 14.84 10.20
C ASP A 31 -16.83 15.95 9.29
N HIS A 32 -18.11 16.29 9.44
CA HIS A 32 -18.81 17.23 8.57
C HIS A 32 -18.53 17.04 7.06
N GLY A 33 -18.47 15.78 6.61
CA GLY A 33 -18.20 15.39 5.22
C GLY A 33 -16.74 15.45 4.78
N LYS A 34 -15.81 15.86 5.66
CA LYS A 34 -14.37 15.90 5.39
C LYS A 34 -13.67 14.69 6.00
N PRO A 35 -12.82 13.96 5.27
CA PRO A 35 -11.95 12.95 5.85
C PRO A 35 -11.07 13.54 6.95
N THR A 36 -11.05 12.92 8.12
CA THR A 36 -10.22 13.37 9.25
C THR A 36 -9.28 12.29 9.74
N HIS A 37 -9.71 11.03 9.72
CA HIS A 37 -8.93 9.90 10.20
C HIS A 37 -9.10 8.69 9.27
N VAL A 38 -8.17 7.74 9.36
CA VAL A 38 -8.28 6.43 8.72
C VAL A 38 -8.03 5.36 9.76
N LEU A 39 -8.89 4.34 9.78
CA LEU A 39 -8.76 3.16 10.61
C LEU A 39 -8.31 1.97 9.74
N LEU A 40 -7.30 1.26 10.23
CA LEU A 40 -6.66 0.11 9.61
C LEU A 40 -6.39 -0.96 10.68
N THR A 41 -6.21 -2.20 10.26
CA THR A 41 -5.55 -3.18 11.13
C THR A 41 -4.10 -2.77 11.38
N TYR A 42 -3.57 -3.10 12.55
CA TYR A 42 -2.17 -2.81 12.85
C TYR A 42 -1.21 -3.53 11.89
N ALA A 43 -1.54 -4.76 11.46
CA ALA A 43 -0.74 -5.51 10.50
C ALA A 43 -0.62 -4.79 9.14
N GLU A 44 -1.71 -4.23 8.63
CA GLU A 44 -1.67 -3.42 7.40
C GLU A 44 -0.90 -2.12 7.59
N PHE A 45 -1.09 -1.46 8.75
CA PHE A 45 -0.34 -0.26 9.09
C PHE A 45 1.17 -0.54 9.09
N GLU A 46 1.58 -1.62 9.75
CA GLU A 46 2.98 -2.03 9.84
C GLU A 46 3.57 -2.38 8.46
N ALA A 47 2.86 -3.20 7.68
CA ALA A 47 3.32 -3.68 6.38
C ALA A 47 3.48 -2.57 5.32
N LYS A 48 2.70 -1.49 5.43
CA LYS A 48 2.68 -0.42 4.41
C LYS A 48 3.43 0.85 4.82
N TRP A 49 3.41 1.20 6.10
CA TRP A 49 3.98 2.49 6.57
C TRP A 49 5.17 2.33 7.49
N VAL A 50 5.25 1.27 8.30
CA VAL A 50 6.33 1.11 9.29
C VAL A 50 7.52 0.35 8.71
N LYS A 51 7.28 -0.64 7.85
CA LYS A 51 8.33 -1.41 7.18
C LYS A 51 8.60 -0.83 5.79
N PRO A 52 9.57 0.10 5.63
CA PRO A 52 10.03 0.47 4.30
C PRO A 52 10.58 -0.78 3.62
N ARG A 53 10.06 -1.11 2.44
CA ARG A 53 10.71 -2.12 1.61
C ARG A 53 12.05 -1.55 1.17
N SER A 54 13.13 -2.25 1.48
CA SER A 54 14.43 -1.91 0.88
C SER A 54 14.34 -2.09 -0.64
N ALA A 55 15.18 -1.39 -1.40
CA ALA A 55 15.27 -1.61 -2.85
C ALA A 55 15.53 -3.09 -3.16
N LEU A 56 16.32 -3.77 -2.32
CA LEU A 56 16.56 -5.21 -2.40
C LEU A 56 15.27 -6.03 -2.18
N ASP A 57 14.46 -5.71 -1.17
CA ASP A 57 13.17 -6.39 -0.95
C ASP A 57 12.19 -6.21 -2.10
N ALA A 58 12.22 -5.03 -2.73
CA ALA A 58 11.33 -4.70 -3.83
C ALA A 58 11.74 -5.35 -5.17
N LEU A 59 13.04 -5.54 -5.38
CA LEU A 59 13.60 -6.02 -6.66
C LEU A 59 14.01 -7.50 -6.64
N ARG A 60 14.12 -8.15 -5.48
CA ARG A 60 14.47 -9.57 -5.43
C ARG A 60 13.36 -10.40 -6.10
N ASP A 61 13.77 -11.48 -6.73
CA ASP A 61 12.85 -12.54 -7.10
C ASP A 61 12.33 -13.25 -5.84
N PRO A 62 11.01 -13.28 -5.58
CA PRO A 62 10.43 -14.00 -4.45
C PRO A 62 10.48 -15.52 -4.60
N ASN A 63 10.75 -16.07 -5.79
CA ASN A 63 10.84 -17.49 -6.07
C ASN A 63 12.13 -17.85 -6.83
N PRO A 64 13.29 -17.95 -6.15
CA PRO A 64 14.58 -18.22 -6.77
C PRO A 64 14.74 -19.67 -7.30
N ALA A 65 13.66 -20.45 -7.34
CA ALA A 65 13.70 -21.88 -7.65
C ALA A 65 13.79 -22.18 -9.15
N THR A 66 13.73 -21.17 -10.01
CA THR A 66 14.02 -21.31 -11.43
C THR A 66 15.49 -20.98 -11.66
N ASP A 67 16.29 -22.03 -11.89
CA ASP A 67 17.62 -21.96 -12.49
C ASP A 67 17.50 -21.59 -13.99
N ASP A 68 16.67 -20.59 -14.28
CA ASP A 68 16.51 -20.03 -15.61
C ASP A 68 17.69 -19.07 -15.80
N ASP A 69 18.66 -19.48 -16.61
CA ASP A 69 19.79 -18.63 -17.01
C ASP A 69 19.23 -17.30 -17.55
N PHE A 70 19.35 -16.25 -16.75
CA PHE A 70 18.94 -14.90 -17.14
C PHE A 70 19.90 -14.38 -18.21
N ASP A 71 19.54 -14.55 -19.48
CA ASP A 71 20.26 -14.03 -20.65
C ASP A 71 19.52 -12.82 -21.25
N PRO A 72 19.63 -11.62 -20.65
CA PRO A 72 18.98 -10.43 -21.18
C PRO A 72 19.62 -10.05 -22.53
N PRO A 73 18.83 -9.58 -23.51
CA PRO A 73 19.38 -9.11 -24.76
C PRO A 73 20.36 -7.97 -24.53
N ARG A 74 21.48 -7.97 -25.28
CA ARG A 74 22.44 -6.87 -25.24
C ARG A 74 21.80 -5.61 -25.81
N VAL A 75 21.64 -4.61 -24.96
CA VAL A 75 21.15 -3.29 -25.36
C VAL A 75 22.34 -2.45 -25.81
N ASN A 76 22.26 -1.85 -27.00
CA ASN A 76 23.19 -0.81 -27.42
C ASN A 76 22.73 0.52 -26.82
N PHE A 77 23.56 1.11 -25.97
CA PHE A 77 23.30 2.42 -25.39
C PHE A 77 23.73 3.51 -26.37
N GLU A 78 22.77 4.28 -26.88
CA GLU A 78 23.04 5.55 -27.53
C GLU A 78 22.91 6.67 -26.50
N TRP A 79 23.87 7.59 -26.49
CA TRP A 79 23.82 8.76 -25.62
C TRP A 79 22.67 9.66 -26.09
N ARG A 80 21.75 9.97 -25.18
CA ARG A 80 20.73 10.99 -25.43
C ARG A 80 21.26 12.35 -24.99
N GLU A 81 21.19 13.35 -25.86
CA GLU A 81 21.42 14.74 -25.46
C GLU A 81 20.35 15.18 -24.46
N VAL A 82 20.80 15.82 -23.38
CA VAL A 82 19.90 16.40 -22.37
C VAL A 82 19.45 17.76 -22.88
N GLU A 83 18.15 17.93 -23.11
CA GLU A 83 17.57 19.27 -23.27
C GLU A 83 17.56 19.93 -21.89
N LEU A 84 18.38 20.99 -21.73
CA LEU A 84 18.46 21.84 -20.55
C LEU A 84 17.38 22.94 -20.59
#